data_AF-A0AAN9H877-F1
#
_entry.id   AF-A0AAN9H877-F1
#
_cell.length_a   1.000
_cell.length_b   1.000
_cell.length_c   1.000
_cell.angle_alpha   90.00
_cell.angle_beta   90.00
_cell.angle_gamma   90.00
#
_symmetry.space_group_name_H-M   'P 1'
#
loop_
_entity.id
_entity.type
_entity.pdbx_description
1 polymer ?
#
loop_
_entity_poly.entity_id
_entity_poly.type
_entity_poly.pdbx_seq_one_letter_code
_entity_poly.pdbx_strand_id
1 'polypeptide(L)'
;MVNSYLSRCALTTKYMTKSARNDMLTVHAIGWNRRKQEGLHLALSSRYIKTFKKAEAESQRLENLSSELGCPENIVHQWVDDVRKWATDDSVGTRCEDDQHERQKSIEQMFLGVHQKKASLYNQTDSNKIRHLRRRKLWEEKRKLLQTIKLYNEQVADEERIVEEKVESGLSVGGGDSLIWPWEVHSSGM
;
A
#
# COMPACT_ATOMS: atom_id res chain seq x y z
N MET A 1 -3.28 -10.04 17.84
CA MET A 1 -3.23 -10.58 19.23
C MET A 1 -4.60 -10.75 19.87
N VAL A 2 -5.56 -9.84 19.64
CA VAL A 2 -6.95 -9.99 20.16
C VAL A 2 -7.68 -11.18 19.51
N ASN A 3 -7.62 -11.32 18.18
CA ASN A 3 -8.28 -12.43 17.47
C ASN A 3 -7.79 -13.82 17.91
N SER A 4 -6.49 -14.01 18.17
CA SER A 4 -6.00 -15.33 18.60
C SER A 4 -6.39 -15.69 20.03
N TYR A 5 -6.74 -14.72 20.88
CA TYR A 5 -7.20 -15.00 22.24
C TYR A 5 -8.67 -15.43 22.26
N LEU A 6 -9.54 -14.68 21.58
CA LEU A 6 -10.97 -15.00 21.50
C LEU A 6 -11.21 -16.32 20.75
N SER A 7 -10.46 -16.58 19.67
CA SER A 7 -10.52 -17.88 18.99
C SER A 7 -10.09 -19.03 19.90
N ARG A 8 -9.06 -18.84 20.75
CA ARG A 8 -8.66 -19.87 21.73
C ARG A 8 -9.72 -20.10 22.79
N CYS A 9 -10.33 -19.04 23.33
CA CYS A 9 -11.43 -19.16 24.29
C CYS A 9 -12.64 -19.88 23.69
N ALA A 10 -12.96 -19.62 22.42
CA ALA A 10 -14.04 -20.31 21.71
C ALA A 10 -13.74 -21.82 21.54
N LEU A 11 -12.49 -22.19 21.26
CA LEU A 11 -12.08 -23.59 21.11
C LEU A 11 -12.10 -24.33 22.45
N THR A 12 -11.55 -23.76 23.51
CA THR A 12 -11.48 -24.41 24.83
C THR A 12 -12.85 -24.57 25.50
N THR A 13 -13.84 -23.76 25.10
CA THR A 13 -15.21 -23.81 25.66
C THR A 13 -16.23 -24.49 24.75
N LYS A 14 -15.81 -25.02 23.59
CA LYS A 14 -16.70 -25.58 22.56
C LYS A 14 -17.59 -26.72 23.05
N TYR A 15 -17.05 -27.59 23.89
CA TYR A 15 -17.76 -28.79 24.38
C TYR A 15 -18.33 -28.63 25.81
N MET A 16 -18.25 -27.43 26.37
CA MET A 16 -18.83 -27.13 27.69
C MET A 16 -20.35 -26.96 27.61
N THR A 17 -21.03 -27.24 28.73
CA THR A 17 -22.44 -26.88 28.93
C THR A 17 -22.61 -25.36 28.90
N LYS A 18 -23.83 -24.87 28.66
CA LYS A 18 -24.10 -23.43 28.53
C LYS A 18 -23.68 -22.64 29.77
N SER A 19 -23.96 -23.15 30.97
CA SER A 19 -23.57 -22.53 32.24
C SER A 19 -22.05 -22.50 32.40
N ALA A 20 -21.38 -23.65 32.26
CA ALA A 20 -19.92 -23.74 32.37
C ALA A 20 -19.19 -22.86 31.34
N ARG A 21 -19.72 -22.77 30.11
CA ARG A 21 -19.18 -21.88 29.08
C ARG A 21 -19.27 -20.42 29.50
N ASN A 22 -20.40 -19.98 30.06
CA ASN A 22 -20.60 -18.60 30.48
C ASN A 22 -19.61 -18.19 31.59
N ASP A 23 -19.45 -19.06 32.58
CA ASP A 23 -18.51 -18.82 33.68
C ASP A 23 -17.06 -18.78 33.17
N MET A 24 -16.70 -19.73 32.28
CA MET A 24 -15.36 -19.78 31.71
C MET A 24 -15.04 -18.57 30.83
N LEU A 25 -15.99 -18.09 30.04
CA LEU A 25 -15.83 -16.86 29.25
C LEU A 25 -15.64 -15.65 30.17
N THR A 26 -16.35 -15.59 31.28
CA THR A 26 -16.22 -14.52 32.29
C THR A 26 -14.82 -14.52 32.89
N VAL A 27 -14.31 -15.69 33.31
CA VAL A 27 -12.93 -15.83 33.82
C VAL A 27 -11.90 -15.42 32.78
N HIS A 28 -12.07 -15.86 31.53
CA HIS A 28 -11.20 -15.46 30.42
C HIS A 28 -11.22 -13.94 30.17
N ALA A 29 -12.38 -13.29 30.26
CA ALA A 29 -12.50 -11.84 30.10
C ALA A 29 -11.78 -11.09 31.23
N ILE A 30 -11.99 -11.50 32.49
CA ILE A 30 -11.32 -10.93 33.67
C ILE A 30 -9.80 -11.04 33.53
N GLY A 31 -9.29 -12.25 33.23
CA GLY A 31 -7.86 -12.48 33.05
C GLY A 31 -7.25 -11.74 31.86
N TRP A 32 -8.02 -11.49 30.79
CA TRP A 32 -7.59 -10.66 29.68
C TRP A 32 -7.50 -9.17 30.07
N ASN A 33 -8.51 -8.64 30.75
CA ASN A 33 -8.52 -7.26 31.22
C ASN A 33 -7.37 -6.98 32.19
N ARG A 34 -7.12 -7.90 33.12
CA ARG A 34 -5.99 -7.80 34.05
C ARG A 34 -4.64 -7.75 33.33
N ARG A 35 -4.39 -8.68 32.40
CA ARG A 35 -3.16 -8.66 31.58
C ARG A 35 -3.04 -7.40 30.73
N LYS A 36 -4.16 -6.83 30.26
CA LYS A 36 -4.16 -5.55 29.56
C LYS A 36 -3.72 -4.43 30.49
N GLN A 37 -4.31 -4.34 31.68
CA GLN A 37 -3.94 -3.34 32.68
C GLN A 37 -2.46 -3.44 33.06
N GLU A 38 -1.97 -4.66 33.32
CA GLU A 38 -0.59 -4.91 33.73
C GLU A 38 0.42 -4.75 32.58
N GLY A 39 0.06 -5.11 31.34
CA GLY A 39 1.00 -5.15 30.21
C GLY A 39 0.93 -3.97 29.24
N LEU A 40 -0.10 -3.12 29.33
CA LEU A 40 -0.32 -2.05 28.34
C LEU A 40 0.83 -1.05 28.31
N HIS A 41 1.29 -0.59 29.47
CA HIS A 41 2.37 0.40 29.54
C HIS A 41 3.67 -0.13 28.93
N LEU A 42 4.04 -1.39 29.19
CA LEU A 42 5.20 -2.05 28.58
C LEU A 42 5.06 -2.19 27.06
N ALA A 43 3.86 -2.57 26.59
CA ALA A 43 3.60 -2.69 25.15
C ALA A 43 3.66 -1.32 24.45
N LEU A 44 3.13 -0.26 25.09
CA LEU A 44 3.17 1.10 24.58
C LEU A 44 4.59 1.66 24.57
N SER A 45 5.36 1.50 25.65
CA SER A 45 6.76 1.97 25.72
C SER A 45 7.63 1.25 24.69
N SER A 46 7.50 -0.08 24.57
CA SER A 46 8.22 -0.87 23.57
C SER A 46 7.85 -0.45 22.14
N ARG A 47 6.56 -0.16 21.89
CA ARG A 47 6.11 0.34 20.59
C ARG A 47 6.69 1.72 20.31
N TYR A 48 6.65 2.63 21.29
CA TYR A 48 7.18 3.98 21.19
C TYR A 48 8.67 3.97 20.84
N ILE A 49 9.48 3.19 21.55
CA ILE A 49 10.93 3.07 21.29
C ILE A 49 11.18 2.54 19.87
N LYS A 50 10.44 1.51 19.44
CA LYS A 50 10.57 0.97 18.08
C LYS A 50 10.21 2.00 17.02
N THR A 51 9.13 2.75 17.21
CA THR A 51 8.71 3.79 16.26
C THR A 51 9.70 4.94 16.23
N PHE A 52 10.24 5.33 17.38
CA PHE A 52 11.24 6.39 17.48
C PHE A 52 12.52 6.02 16.74
N LYS A 53 13.10 4.84 17.03
CA LYS A 53 14.30 4.34 16.33
C LYS A 53 14.10 4.21 14.82
N LYS A 54 12.90 3.78 14.40
CA LYS A 54 12.58 3.71 12.98
C LYS A 54 12.53 5.11 12.36
N ALA A 55 11.91 6.08 13.02
CA ALA A 55 11.83 7.46 12.52
C ALA A 55 13.23 8.07 12.37
N GLU A 56 14.10 7.90 13.37
CA GLU A 56 15.49 8.37 13.33
C GLU A 56 16.28 7.73 12.19
N ALA A 57 16.15 6.42 11.99
CA ALA A 57 16.81 5.73 10.88
C ALA A 57 16.32 6.20 9.50
N GLU A 58 15.01 6.46 9.34
CA GLU A 58 14.47 7.00 8.09
C GLU A 58 14.89 8.46 7.88
N SER A 59 14.96 9.29 8.93
CA SER A 59 15.49 10.66 8.85
C SER A 59 16.94 10.67 8.38
N GLN A 60 17.81 9.83 8.97
CA GLN A 60 19.19 9.72 8.52
C GLN A 60 19.28 9.22 7.07
N ARG A 61 18.43 8.25 6.69
CA ARG A 61 18.39 7.75 5.32
C ARG A 61 17.99 8.84 4.33
N LEU A 62 17.04 9.71 4.69
CA LEU A 62 16.63 10.84 3.85
C LEU A 62 17.74 11.88 3.72
N GLU A 63 18.43 12.22 4.80
CA GLU A 63 19.58 13.13 4.75
C GLU A 63 20.72 12.59 3.86
N ASN A 64 21.02 11.29 3.99
CA ASN A 64 22.03 10.65 3.15
C ASN A 64 21.61 10.68 1.68
N LEU A 65 20.36 10.33 1.37
CA LEU A 65 19.84 10.34 0.00
C LEU A 65 19.81 11.76 -0.58
N SER A 66 19.44 12.76 0.21
CA SER A 66 19.48 14.17 -0.18
C SER A 66 20.90 14.60 -0.57
N SER A 67 21.90 14.16 0.22
CA SER A 67 23.31 14.45 -0.03
C SER A 67 23.83 13.73 -1.28
N GLU A 68 23.50 12.44 -1.44
CA GLU A 68 23.89 11.61 -2.60
C GLU A 68 23.32 12.15 -3.92
N LEU A 69 22.07 12.61 -3.91
CA LEU A 69 21.39 13.16 -5.10
C LEU A 69 21.66 14.66 -5.31
N GLY A 70 22.40 15.31 -4.40
CA GLY A 70 22.65 16.76 -4.47
C GLY A 70 21.37 17.61 -4.44
N CYS A 71 20.31 17.09 -3.83
CA CYS A 71 18.98 17.68 -3.80
C CYS A 71 18.62 18.02 -2.33
N PRO A 72 19.06 19.19 -1.81
CA PRO A 72 18.67 19.66 -0.50
C PRO A 72 17.17 19.95 -0.44
N GLU A 73 16.63 19.92 0.78
CA GLU A 73 15.18 19.94 1.04
C GLU A 73 14.47 21.18 0.46
N ASN A 74 15.15 22.32 0.36
CA ASN A 74 14.63 23.52 -0.30
C ASN A 74 14.36 23.33 -1.80
N ILE A 75 15.20 22.56 -2.51
CA ILE A 75 14.99 22.25 -3.94
C ILE A 75 13.77 21.32 -4.09
N VAL A 76 13.63 20.35 -3.19
CA VAL A 76 12.47 19.45 -3.19
C VAL A 76 11.19 20.23 -2.95
N HIS A 77 11.18 21.16 -1.98
CA HIS A 77 10.03 22.03 -1.73
C HIS A 77 9.69 22.90 -2.94
N GLN A 78 10.69 23.51 -3.58
CA GLN A 78 10.48 24.31 -4.78
C GLN A 78 9.87 23.47 -5.91
N TRP A 79 10.41 22.26 -6.14
CA TRP A 79 9.87 21.35 -7.16
C TRP A 79 8.42 20.94 -6.88
N VAL A 80 8.07 20.66 -5.62
CA VAL A 80 6.69 20.35 -5.22
C VAL A 80 5.76 21.55 -5.48
N ASP A 81 6.21 22.77 -5.18
CA ASP A 81 5.44 23.98 -5.44
C ASP A 81 5.30 24.26 -6.94
N ASP A 82 6.33 24.00 -7.74
CA ASP A 82 6.30 24.15 -9.19
C ASP A 82 5.34 23.13 -9.83
N VAL A 83 5.41 21.86 -9.43
CA VAL A 83 4.47 20.82 -9.87
C VAL A 83 3.04 21.15 -9.44
N ARG A 84 2.85 21.68 -8.22
CA ARG A 84 1.53 22.12 -7.77
C ARG A 84 1.02 23.28 -8.62
N LYS A 85 1.86 24.27 -8.91
CA LYS A 85 1.52 25.38 -9.80
C LYS A 85 1.14 24.87 -11.17
N TRP A 86 1.92 23.99 -11.80
CA TRP A 86 1.58 23.39 -13.09
C TRP A 86 0.25 22.64 -13.07
N ALA A 87 -0.05 21.91 -11.98
CA ALA A 87 -1.33 21.21 -11.84
C ALA A 87 -2.52 22.17 -11.62
N THR A 88 -2.30 23.37 -11.07
CA THR A 88 -3.35 24.39 -10.86
C THR A 88 -3.48 25.37 -12.01
N ASP A 89 -2.39 25.60 -12.74
CA ASP A 89 -2.27 26.53 -13.86
C ASP A 89 -2.58 25.81 -15.17
N ASP A 90 -3.53 24.88 -15.11
CA ASP A 90 -4.21 24.24 -16.24
C ASP A 90 -5.05 25.31 -16.96
N SER A 91 -4.34 26.34 -17.46
CA SER A 91 -4.81 27.24 -18.47
C SER A 91 -5.24 26.34 -19.63
N VAL A 92 -6.51 26.50 -19.97
CA VAL A 92 -7.23 25.80 -21.03
C VAL A 92 -6.51 26.05 -22.36
N GLY A 93 -5.43 25.32 -22.58
CA GLY A 93 -4.52 25.44 -23.71
C GLY A 93 -4.69 24.25 -24.61
N THR A 94 -5.59 24.39 -25.57
CA THR A 94 -5.67 23.58 -26.80
C THR A 94 -5.90 22.08 -26.57
N ARG A 95 -7.13 21.73 -26.17
CA ARG A 95 -7.69 20.37 -26.35
C ARG A 95 -7.77 20.04 -27.84
N CYS A 96 -6.68 19.54 -28.40
CA CYS A 96 -6.66 18.81 -29.66
C CYS A 96 -5.62 17.69 -29.56
N GLU A 97 -5.74 16.76 -28.59
CA GLU A 97 -4.82 15.63 -28.48
C GLU A 97 -5.55 14.34 -28.07
N ASP A 98 -5.69 13.46 -29.06
CA ASP A 98 -5.87 12.01 -29.07
C ASP A 98 -6.42 11.31 -27.79
N ASP A 99 -7.61 10.70 -27.90
CA ASP A 99 -8.22 9.84 -26.86
C ASP A 99 -7.24 8.75 -26.35
N GLN A 100 -6.25 8.36 -27.16
CA GLN A 100 -5.21 7.41 -26.77
C GLN A 100 -4.28 7.96 -25.68
N HIS A 101 -3.88 9.23 -25.74
CA HIS A 101 -2.94 9.86 -24.80
C HIS A 101 -3.60 10.08 -23.42
N GLU A 102 -4.88 10.46 -23.38
CA GLU A 102 -5.63 10.53 -22.12
C GLU A 102 -5.76 9.16 -21.42
N ARG A 103 -5.97 8.09 -22.20
CA ARG A 103 -6.02 6.72 -21.67
C ARG A 103 -4.66 6.25 -21.15
N GLN A 104 -3.57 6.54 -21.86
CA GLN A 104 -2.21 6.27 -21.38
C GLN A 104 -1.98 6.96 -20.03
N LYS A 105 -2.21 8.28 -19.95
CA LYS A 105 -2.10 9.07 -18.71
C LYS A 105 -2.89 8.47 -17.55
N SER A 106 -4.11 7.99 -17.82
CA SER A 106 -4.93 7.31 -16.82
C SER A 106 -4.30 5.98 -16.36
N ILE A 107 -3.70 5.20 -17.26
CA ILE A 107 -3.02 3.94 -16.93
C ILE A 107 -1.78 4.21 -16.06
N GLU A 108 -0.96 5.22 -16.40
CA GLU A 108 0.23 5.57 -15.60
C GLU A 108 -0.15 5.92 -14.17
N GLN A 109 -1.17 6.79 -14.02
CA GLN A 109 -1.62 7.24 -12.71
C GLN A 109 -2.13 6.07 -11.86
N MET A 110 -2.89 5.15 -12.45
CA MET A 110 -3.35 3.94 -11.76
C MET A 110 -2.21 3.00 -11.40
N PHE A 111 -1.23 2.81 -12.31
CA PHE A 111 -0.07 1.97 -12.10
C PHE A 111 0.79 2.47 -10.92
N LEU A 112 1.13 3.76 -10.91
CA LEU A 112 1.83 4.42 -9.80
C LEU A 112 1.05 4.29 -8.49
N GLY A 113 -0.26 4.53 -8.53
CA GLY A 113 -1.13 4.43 -7.35
C GLY A 113 -1.10 3.03 -6.73
N VAL A 114 -1.11 1.98 -7.54
CA VAL A 114 -1.00 0.58 -7.09
C VAL A 114 0.38 0.32 -6.47
N HIS A 115 1.46 0.76 -7.11
CA HIS A 115 2.83 0.61 -6.58
C HIS A 115 2.98 1.28 -5.21
N GLN A 116 2.55 2.54 -5.09
CA GLN A 116 2.63 3.30 -3.85
C GLN A 116 1.83 2.64 -2.72
N LYS A 117 0.60 2.18 -3.01
CA LYS A 117 -0.24 1.50 -2.00
C LYS A 117 0.32 0.13 -1.60
N LYS A 118 0.94 -0.60 -2.52
CA LYS A 118 1.65 -1.85 -2.22
C LYS A 118 2.83 -1.60 -1.30
N ALA A 119 3.67 -0.61 -1.60
CA ALA A 119 4.81 -0.23 -0.75
C ALA A 119 4.34 0.21 0.66
N SER A 120 3.26 0.99 0.74
CA SER A 120 2.70 1.48 2.00
C SER A 120 2.05 0.38 2.87
N LEU A 121 1.69 -0.78 2.30
CA LEU A 121 0.89 -1.82 2.95
C LEU A 121 1.50 -2.36 4.25
N TYR A 122 2.84 -2.37 4.35
CA TYR A 122 3.59 -2.87 5.51
C TYR A 122 4.42 -1.79 6.21
N ASN A 123 4.42 -0.56 5.71
CA ASN A 123 5.20 0.52 6.29
C ASN A 123 4.56 1.12 7.53
N GLN A 124 3.25 0.92 7.71
CA GLN A 124 2.47 1.48 8.82
C GLN A 124 2.15 0.42 9.89
N THR A 125 2.12 0.84 11.17
CA THR A 125 1.65 -0.01 12.28
C THR A 125 0.12 -0.11 12.30
N ASP A 126 -0.43 -0.59 11.20
CA ASP A 126 -1.86 -0.82 11.04
C ASP A 126 -2.31 -2.06 11.81
N SER A 127 -3.55 -2.00 12.33
CA SER A 127 -4.23 -3.20 12.80
C SER A 127 -4.46 -4.17 11.63
N ASN A 128 -4.58 -5.47 11.92
CA ASN A 128 -4.90 -6.46 10.89
C ASN A 128 -6.19 -6.11 10.12
N LYS A 129 -7.20 -5.56 10.80
CA LYS A 129 -8.46 -5.12 10.16
C LYS A 129 -8.20 -4.06 9.10
N ILE A 130 -7.43 -3.02 9.44
CA ILE A 130 -7.07 -1.95 8.48
C ILE A 130 -6.24 -2.53 7.34
N ARG A 131 -5.26 -3.39 7.63
CA ARG A 131 -4.45 -4.04 6.59
C ARG A 131 -5.28 -4.91 5.64
N HIS A 132 -6.31 -5.59 6.14
CA HIS A 132 -7.24 -6.34 5.29
C HIS A 132 -8.04 -5.42 4.37
N LEU A 133 -8.56 -4.30 4.88
CA LEU A 133 -9.25 -3.30 4.06
C LEU A 133 -8.34 -2.71 2.98
N ARG A 134 -7.08 -2.37 3.33
CA ARG A 134 -6.09 -1.88 2.37
C ARG A 134 -5.75 -2.91 1.29
N ARG A 135 -5.58 -4.18 1.66
CA ARG A 135 -5.38 -5.27 0.70
C ARG A 135 -6.55 -5.41 -0.27
N ARG A 136 -7.78 -5.32 0.23
CA ARG A 136 -8.98 -5.38 -0.61
C ARG A 136 -9.02 -4.20 -1.59
N LYS A 137 -8.78 -2.98 -1.12
CA LYS A 137 -8.72 -1.79 -1.99
C LYS A 137 -7.61 -1.89 -3.04
N LEU A 138 -6.43 -2.37 -2.64
CA LEU A 138 -5.32 -2.61 -3.57
C LEU A 138 -5.70 -3.63 -4.65
N TRP A 139 -6.44 -4.68 -4.29
CA TRP A 139 -6.94 -5.66 -5.24
C TRP A 139 -7.96 -5.07 -6.21
N GLU A 140 -8.90 -4.27 -5.72
CA GLU A 140 -9.90 -3.55 -6.54
C GLU A 140 -9.21 -2.62 -7.57
N GLU A 141 -8.19 -1.88 -7.14
CA GLU A 141 -7.43 -0.97 -8.02
C GLU A 141 -6.57 -1.71 -9.04
N LYS A 142 -5.90 -2.80 -8.64
CA LYS A 142 -5.18 -3.68 -9.58
C LYS A 142 -6.11 -4.21 -10.67
N ARG A 143 -7.30 -4.67 -10.29
CA ARG A 143 -8.31 -5.16 -11.23
C ARG A 143 -8.76 -4.05 -12.18
N LYS A 144 -9.01 -2.84 -11.67
CA LYS A 144 -9.41 -1.69 -12.49
C LYS A 144 -8.31 -1.29 -13.49
N LEU A 145 -7.05 -1.29 -13.06
CA LEU A 145 -5.89 -1.05 -13.92
C LEU A 145 -5.84 -2.07 -15.07
N LEU A 146 -5.90 -3.37 -14.77
CA LEU A 146 -5.87 -4.42 -15.80
C LEU A 146 -7.07 -4.32 -16.77
N GLN A 147 -8.26 -3.97 -16.27
CA GLN A 147 -9.42 -3.72 -17.14
C GLN A 147 -9.21 -2.51 -18.07
N THR A 148 -8.55 -1.46 -17.59
CA THR A 148 -8.28 -0.28 -18.42
C THR A 148 -7.21 -0.56 -19.46
N ILE A 149 -6.19 -1.36 -19.11
CA ILE A 149 -5.20 -1.87 -20.06
C ILE A 149 -5.85 -2.72 -21.14
N LYS A 150 -6.81 -3.60 -20.80
CA LYS A 150 -7.58 -4.37 -21.80
C LYS A 150 -8.28 -3.46 -22.80
N LEU A 151 -9.00 -2.46 -22.31
CA LEU A 151 -9.71 -1.51 -23.17
C LEU A 151 -8.77 -0.67 -24.05
N TYR A 152 -7.59 -0.33 -23.54
CA TYR A 152 -6.55 0.34 -24.31
C TYR A 152 -6.00 -0.57 -25.42
N ASN A 153 -5.69 -1.81 -25.08
CA ASN A 153 -5.18 -2.83 -26.01
C ASN A 153 -6.14 -3.17 -27.15
N GLU A 154 -7.45 -2.99 -26.98
CA GLU A 154 -8.47 -3.19 -28.02
C GLU A 154 -8.46 -2.10 -29.10
N GLN A 155 -7.83 -0.95 -28.83
CA GLN A 155 -7.91 0.26 -29.66
C GLN A 155 -6.59 0.61 -30.36
N VAL A 156 -5.55 -0.17 -30.11
CA VAL A 156 -4.16 0.13 -30.46
C VAL A 156 -3.60 -1.00 -31.30
N ALA A 157 -2.63 -0.71 -32.17
CA ALA A 157 -1.96 -1.72 -32.99
C ALA A 157 -1.24 -2.76 -32.11
N ASP A 158 -1.08 -3.99 -32.61
CA ASP A 158 -0.49 -5.10 -31.84
C ASP A 158 0.92 -4.79 -31.32
N GLU A 159 1.68 -3.93 -32.01
CA GLU A 159 3.05 -3.50 -31.64
C GLU A 159 3.09 -2.59 -30.39
N GLU A 160 2.01 -1.84 -30.15
CA GLU A 160 1.88 -0.88 -29.03
C GLU A 160 1.07 -1.48 -27.86
N ARG A 161 0.72 -2.76 -27.95
CA ARG A 161 -0.11 -3.46 -26.97
C ARG A 161 0.67 -3.75 -25.69
N ILE A 162 0.06 -3.43 -24.56
CA ILE A 162 0.61 -3.71 -23.23
C ILE A 162 0.41 -5.19 -22.89
N VAL A 163 1.48 -5.89 -22.51
CA VAL A 163 1.42 -7.30 -22.09
C VAL A 163 0.89 -7.40 -20.65
N GLU A 164 -0.41 -7.68 -20.52
CA GLU A 164 -1.12 -7.74 -19.22
C GLU A 164 -0.48 -8.68 -18.21
N GLU A 165 -0.05 -9.87 -18.64
CA GLU A 165 0.56 -10.89 -17.77
C GLU A 165 1.86 -10.39 -17.12
N LYS A 166 2.68 -9.65 -17.88
CA LYS A 166 3.93 -9.09 -17.36
C LYS A 166 3.67 -7.92 -16.42
N VAL A 167 2.66 -7.08 -16.68
CA VAL A 167 2.22 -6.04 -15.75
C VAL A 167 1.72 -6.66 -14.44
N GLU A 168 0.86 -7.69 -14.52
CA GLU A 168 0.36 -8.40 -13.33
C GLU A 168 1.49 -9.07 -12.53
N SER A 169 2.47 -9.64 -13.22
CA SER A 169 3.67 -10.25 -12.63
C SER A 169 4.55 -9.22 -11.93
N GLY A 170 4.83 -8.08 -12.57
CA GLY A 170 5.59 -6.96 -11.97
C GLY A 170 4.89 -6.38 -10.74
N LEU A 171 3.55 -6.28 -10.79
CA LEU A 171 2.73 -5.88 -9.65
C LEU A 171 2.69 -6.93 -8.53
N SER A 172 3.09 -8.18 -8.79
CA SER A 172 3.09 -9.29 -7.84
C SER A 172 4.46 -9.47 -7.17
N VAL A 173 5.56 -9.32 -7.89
CA VAL A 173 6.93 -9.47 -7.35
C VAL A 173 7.22 -8.43 -6.26
N GLY A 174 7.66 -8.91 -5.10
CA GLY A 174 8.00 -8.05 -3.97
C GLY A 174 9.38 -7.45 -4.15
N GLY A 175 9.46 -6.11 -4.19
CA GLY A 175 10.67 -5.38 -3.80
C GLY A 175 11.81 -5.31 -4.83
N GLY A 176 11.51 -5.09 -6.11
CA GLY A 176 12.51 -4.55 -7.04
C GLY A 176 12.26 -3.05 -7.26
N ASP A 177 13.29 -2.22 -7.06
CA ASP A 177 13.28 -0.76 -7.29
C ASP A 177 13.13 -0.35 -8.77
N SER A 178 13.02 -1.32 -9.69
CA SER A 178 12.85 -1.03 -11.11
C SER A 178 11.36 -0.83 -11.40
N LEU A 179 10.93 0.43 -11.35
CA LEU A 179 9.62 0.87 -11.79
C LEU A 179 9.59 0.87 -13.33
N ILE A 180 9.41 -0.31 -13.92
CA ILE A 180 9.28 -0.45 -15.38
C ILE A 180 7.85 -0.05 -15.76
N TRP A 181 7.70 0.89 -16.68
CA TRP A 181 6.38 1.33 -17.10
C TRP A 181 5.64 0.27 -17.90
N PRO A 182 4.29 0.19 -17.84
CA PRO A 182 3.51 -0.83 -18.54
C PRO A 182 3.81 -0.97 -20.04
N TRP A 183 4.16 0.12 -20.73
CA TRP A 183 4.52 0.13 -22.16
C TRP A 183 5.97 -0.24 -22.45
N GLU A 184 6.88 -0.13 -21.48
CA GLU A 184 8.28 -0.59 -21.59
C GLU A 184 8.41 -2.10 -21.38
N VAL A 185 7.30 -2.74 -21.02
CA VAL A 185 7.20 -4.18 -20.87
C VAL A 185 7.04 -4.83 -22.24
N HIS A 186 8.08 -4.74 -23.07
CA HIS A 186 8.09 -5.39 -24.39
C HIS A 186 7.94 -6.90 -24.22
N SER A 187 7.20 -7.56 -25.12
CA SER A 187 7.42 -8.99 -25.36
C SER A 187 8.91 -9.17 -25.64
N SER A 188 9.63 -9.91 -24.81
CA SER A 188 10.97 -10.34 -25.20
C SER A 188 10.73 -11.28 -26.38
N GLY A 189 10.86 -10.72 -27.58
CA GLY A 189 10.84 -11.48 -28.80
C GLY A 189 12.18 -12.17 -28.94
N MET A 190 12.09 -13.51 -28.98
CA MET A 190 13.13 -14.52 -29.21
C MET A 190 14.00 -14.91 -28.02
#